data_AF-A0A4Y9M8S2-F1
#
_entry.id   AF-A0A4Y9M8S2-F1
#
_cell.length_a   1.000
_cell.length_b   1.000
_cell.length_c   1.000
_cell.angle_alpha   90.00
_cell.angle_beta   90.00
_cell.angle_gamma   90.00
#
_symmetry.space_group_name_H-M   'P 1'
#
loop_
_entity.id
_entity.type
_entity.pdbx_description
1 polymer ?
#
loop_
_entity_poly.entity_id
_entity_poly.type
_entity_poly.pdbx_seq_one_letter_code
_entity_poly.pdbx_strand_id
1 'polypeptide(L)'
;MPLQHDPSGEMTVVDQHSGILFAMFDGPKRVICRVDWDALIDRAAVDGADEMDIRATFHRHREAIQAIASQNYDAGQASPIVTTYQLTPLP
;
A
#
# COMPACT_ATOMS: atom_id res chain seq x y z
N MET A 1 -0.44 11.62 -13.71
CA MET A 1 0.01 10.49 -14.55
C MET A 1 0.18 9.34 -13.59
N PRO A 2 -0.28 8.12 -13.95
CA PRO A 2 -0.23 7.02 -12.99
C PRO A 2 1.20 6.71 -12.61
N LEU A 3 1.41 6.47 -11.32
CA LEU A 3 2.70 6.03 -10.79
C LEU A 3 3.05 4.65 -11.34
N GLN A 4 4.32 4.46 -11.68
CA GLN A 4 4.87 3.19 -12.14
C GLN A 4 5.40 2.39 -10.95
N HIS A 5 5.32 1.07 -11.03
CA HIS A 5 5.85 0.19 -9.99
C HIS A 5 7.37 0.27 -9.91
N ASP A 6 7.92 0.14 -8.71
CA ASP A 6 9.36 -0.07 -8.52
C ASP A 6 9.74 -1.49 -8.98
N PRO A 7 10.62 -1.65 -9.99
CA PRO A 7 11.05 -2.96 -10.49
C PRO A 7 11.83 -3.77 -9.44
N SER A 8 12.40 -3.15 -8.41
CA SER A 8 13.07 -3.87 -7.32
C SER A 8 12.08 -4.67 -6.47
N GLY A 9 10.81 -4.24 -6.45
CA GLY A 9 9.81 -4.83 -5.59
C GLY A 9 10.03 -4.54 -4.09
N GLU A 10 11.00 -3.70 -3.72
CA GLU A 10 11.36 -3.50 -2.32
C GLU A 10 10.23 -2.88 -1.51
N MET A 11 10.12 -3.33 -0.27
CA MET A 11 9.22 -2.78 0.73
C MET A 11 9.85 -2.90 2.11
N THR A 12 9.49 -1.99 3.02
CA THR A 12 10.01 -1.92 4.37
C THR A 12 8.85 -1.95 5.35
N VAL A 13 8.83 -2.96 6.22
CA VAL A 13 7.95 -2.97 7.41
C VAL A 13 8.56 -2.00 8.42
N VAL A 14 7.78 -1.01 8.86
CA VAL A 14 8.26 0.02 9.78
C VAL A 14 7.91 -0.35 11.22
N ASP A 15 6.64 -0.22 11.59
CA ASP A 15 6.08 -0.56 12.91
C ASP A 15 4.55 -0.64 12.82
N GLN A 16 3.91 -1.02 13.94
CA GLN A 16 2.45 -1.15 14.04
C GLN A 16 1.69 0.18 13.92
N HIS A 17 2.35 1.32 14.11
CA HIS A 17 1.72 2.64 13.95
C HIS A 17 1.78 3.15 12.50
N SER A 18 2.63 2.55 11.66
CA SER A 18 2.92 3.03 10.31
C SER A 18 2.57 2.04 9.21
N GLY A 19 2.84 0.75 9.39
CA GLY A 19 2.64 -0.29 8.37
C GLY A 19 3.85 -0.47 7.45
N ILE A 20 3.61 -0.52 6.13
CA ILE A 20 4.64 -0.82 5.11
C ILE A 20 4.88 0.38 4.21
N LEU A 21 6.17 0.72 4.04
CA LEU A 21 6.65 1.65 3.03
C LEU A 21 7.07 0.91 1.77
N PHE A 22 6.75 1.47 0.61
CA PHE A 22 7.17 0.97 -0.69
C PHE A 22 7.37 2.12 -1.66
N ALA A 23 8.16 1.91 -2.71
CA ALA A 23 8.40 2.93 -3.72
C ALA A 23 7.54 2.73 -4.97
N MET A 24 7.18 3.84 -5.58
CA MET A 24 6.67 3.95 -6.95
C MET A 24 7.34 5.13 -7.64
N PHE A 25 7.12 5.31 -8.94
CA PHE A 25 7.82 6.31 -9.75
C PHE A 25 6.89 7.18 -10.60
N ASP A 26 7.15 8.49 -10.59
CA ASP A 26 6.58 9.46 -11.53
C ASP A 26 7.69 9.90 -12.49
N GLY A 27 7.88 9.13 -13.57
CA GLY A 27 9.06 9.24 -14.42
C GLY A 27 10.35 9.00 -13.61
N PRO A 28 11.31 9.94 -13.55
CA PRO A 28 12.54 9.78 -12.77
C PRO A 28 12.34 10.03 -11.26
N LYS A 29 11.18 10.56 -10.84
CA LYS A 29 10.93 10.93 -9.45
C LYS A 29 10.47 9.71 -8.66
N ARG A 30 11.26 9.31 -7.67
CA ARG A 30 10.85 8.30 -6.67
C ARG A 30 9.80 8.90 -5.73
N VAL A 31 8.69 8.19 -5.56
CA VAL A 31 7.59 8.52 -4.65
C VAL A 31 7.50 7.42 -3.61
N ILE A 32 7.66 7.79 -2.33
CA ILE A 32 7.50 6.86 -1.22
C ILE A 32 6.01 6.82 -0.86
N CYS A 33 5.45 5.62 -0.91
CA CYS A 33 4.07 5.34 -0.57
C CYS A 33 4.03 4.53 0.73
N ARG A 34 2.90 4.62 1.43
CA ARG A 34 2.64 3.84 2.64
C ARG A 34 1.32 3.11 2.51
N VAL A 35 1.25 1.91 3.08
CA VAL A 35 -0.02 1.28 3.45
C VAL A 35 -0.05 1.17 4.96
N ASP A 36 -1.15 1.59 5.57
CA ASP A 36 -1.30 1.56 7.02
C ASP A 36 -1.37 0.10 7.53
N TRP A 37 -0.89 -0.11 8.76
CA TRP A 37 -0.90 -1.42 9.41
C TRP A 37 -2.32 -1.99 9.48
N ASP A 38 -3.27 -1.19 9.99
CA ASP A 38 -4.66 -1.59 10.16
C ASP A 38 -5.31 -1.97 8.82
N ALA A 39 -4.95 -1.27 7.73
CA ALA A 39 -5.46 -1.61 6.40
C ALA A 39 -5.06 -3.03 5.96
N LEU A 40 -3.83 -3.46 6.29
CA LEU A 40 -3.36 -4.81 6.00
C LEU A 40 -4.00 -5.84 6.93
N ILE A 41 -4.21 -5.51 8.20
CA ILE A 41 -4.92 -6.37 9.16
C ILE A 41 -6.35 -6.62 8.69
N ASP A 42 -7.10 -5.55 8.41
CA ASP A 42 -8.48 -5.64 7.98
C ASP A 42 -8.61 -6.42 6.67
N ARG A 43 -7.68 -6.18 5.72
CA ARG A 43 -7.65 -6.92 4.45
C ARG A 43 -7.35 -8.41 4.67
N ALA A 44 -6.45 -8.75 5.57
CA ALA A 44 -6.13 -10.13 5.93
C ALA A 44 -7.33 -10.83 6.60
N ALA A 45 -8.03 -10.14 7.50
CA ALA A 45 -9.21 -10.65 8.17
C ALA A 45 -10.33 -10.97 7.17
N VAL A 46 -10.59 -10.09 6.19
CA VAL A 46 -11.59 -10.34 5.13
C VAL A 46 -11.18 -11.51 4.23
N ASP A 47 -9.88 -11.71 4.00
CA ASP A 47 -9.35 -12.86 3.26
C ASP A 47 -9.36 -14.18 4.06
N GLY A 48 -9.61 -14.13 5.38
CA GLY A 48 -9.41 -15.27 6.28
C GLY A 48 -7.95 -15.73 6.39
N ALA A 49 -7.01 -14.79 6.22
CA ALA A 49 -5.56 -15.03 6.30
C ALA A 49 -5.00 -14.68 7.68
N ASP A 50 -3.71 -15.01 7.91
CA ASP A 50 -3.02 -14.59 9.13
C ASP A 50 -2.83 -13.07 9.14
N GLU A 51 -3.54 -12.39 10.03
CA GLU A 51 -3.47 -10.95 10.25
C GLU A 51 -2.05 -10.50 10.62
N MET A 52 -1.28 -11.33 11.32
CA MET A 52 0.07 -10.96 11.75
C MET A 52 1.10 -11.01 10.62
N ASP A 53 0.80 -11.69 9.51
CA ASP A 53 1.67 -11.70 8.32
C ASP A 53 1.29 -10.59 7.33
N ILE A 54 1.45 -9.34 7.78
CA ILE A 54 1.17 -8.17 6.95
C ILE A 54 2.03 -8.11 5.68
N ARG A 55 3.18 -8.80 5.67
CA ARG A 55 4.04 -8.89 4.48
C ARG A 55 3.37 -9.77 3.42
N ALA A 56 2.86 -10.94 3.80
CA ALA A 56 2.09 -11.78 2.90
C ALA A 56 0.86 -11.06 2.36
N THR A 57 0.15 -10.32 3.22
CA THR A 57 -1.02 -9.53 2.79
C THR A 57 -0.64 -8.42 1.80
N PHE A 58 0.43 -7.68 2.07
CA PHE A 58 0.95 -6.68 1.12
C PHE A 58 1.31 -7.30 -0.22
N HIS A 59 2.04 -8.41 -0.22
CA HIS A 59 2.43 -9.07 -1.47
C HIS A 59 1.23 -9.58 -2.26
N ARG A 60 0.23 -10.17 -1.59
CA ARG A 60 -1.00 -10.65 -2.22
C ARG A 60 -1.80 -9.52 -2.87
N HIS A 61 -1.88 -8.37 -2.21
CA HIS A 61 -2.68 -7.22 -2.64
C HIS A 61 -1.85 -6.09 -3.26
N ARG A 62 -0.61 -6.38 -3.69
CA ARG A 62 0.35 -5.36 -4.13
C ARG A 62 -0.20 -4.49 -5.25
N GLU A 63 -0.85 -5.10 -6.24
CA GLU A 63 -1.41 -4.38 -7.39
C GLU A 63 -2.51 -3.41 -6.96
N ALA A 64 -3.42 -3.85 -6.08
CA ALA A 64 -4.50 -3.01 -5.55
C ALA A 64 -3.95 -1.84 -4.71
N ILE A 65 -2.99 -2.13 -3.82
CA ILE A 65 -2.32 -1.13 -3.00
C ILE A 65 -1.61 -0.08 -3.87
N GLN A 66 -0.88 -0.51 -4.90
CA GLN A 66 -0.21 0.39 -5.84
C GLN A 66 -1.19 1.23 -6.67
N ALA A 67 -2.30 0.64 -7.11
CA ALA A 67 -3.35 1.37 -7.83
C ALA A 67 -3.96 2.48 -6.95
N ILE A 68 -4.29 2.17 -5.70
CA ILE A 68 -4.82 3.16 -4.74
C ILE A 68 -3.78 4.24 -4.45
N ALA A 69 -2.52 3.87 -4.23
CA ALA A 69 -1.44 4.84 -3.99
C ALA A 69 -1.24 5.78 -5.20
N SER A 70 -1.32 5.27 -6.42
CA SER A 70 -1.30 6.09 -7.64
C SER A 70 -2.47 7.06 -7.70
N GLN A 71 -3.69 6.61 -7.40
CA GLN A 71 -4.88 7.48 -7.39
C GLN A 71 -4.75 8.58 -6.34
N ASN A 72 -4.24 8.23 -5.16
CA ASN A 72 -3.98 9.18 -4.08
C ASN A 72 -2.92 10.23 -4.47
N TYR A 73 -1.87 9.82 -5.20
CA TYR A 73 -0.88 10.74 -5.77
C TYR A 73 -1.50 11.69 -6.81
N ASP A 74 -2.28 11.14 -7.74
CA ASP A 74 -2.99 11.93 -8.76
C ASP A 74 -4.00 12.91 -8.12
N ALA A 75 -4.53 12.60 -6.93
CA ALA A 75 -5.37 13.48 -6.11
C ALA A 75 -4.59 14.55 -5.33
N GLY A 76 -3.26 14.60 -5.45
CA GLY A 76 -2.40 15.64 -4.86
C GLY A 76 -1.66 15.22 -3.60
N GLN A 77 -1.75 13.96 -3.16
CA GLN A 77 -0.94 13.49 -2.02
C GLN A 77 0.52 13.29 -2.43
N ALA A 78 1.43 14.13 -1.92
CA ALA A 78 2.85 14.02 -2.23
C ALA A 78 3.50 12.72 -1.70
N SER A 79 2.96 12.17 -0.61
CA SER A 79 3.33 10.90 0.01
C SER A 79 2.07 10.06 0.18
N PRO A 80 1.67 9.27 -0.83
CA PRO A 80 0.40 8.57 -0.83
C PRO A 80 0.27 7.56 0.31
N ILE A 81 -0.88 7.55 0.98
CA ILE A 81 -1.18 6.61 2.08
C ILE A 81 -2.41 5.79 1.69
N VAL A 82 -2.29 4.47 1.71
CA VAL A 82 -3.39 3.52 1.49
C VAL A 82 -3.98 3.15 2.85
N THR A 83 -5.28 3.44 3.01
CA THR A 83 -6.02 3.27 4.27
C THR A 83 -7.01 2.11 4.20
N THR A 84 -7.54 1.68 5.37
CA THR A 84 -8.54 0.59 5.47
C THR A 84 -9.71 0.79 4.51
N TYR A 85 -10.34 1.97 4.50
CA TYR A 85 -11.54 2.20 3.69
C TYR A 85 -11.30 2.08 2.18
N GLN A 86 -10.05 2.21 1.73
CA GLN A 86 -9.68 2.08 0.34
C GLN A 86 -9.31 0.63 -0.01
N LEU A 87 -8.58 -0.06 0.87
CA LEU A 87 -8.13 -1.43 0.63
C LEU A 87 -9.20 -2.49 0.96
N THR A 88 -10.09 -2.14 1.88
CA THR A 88 -11.19 -2.98 2.37
C THR A 88 -12.46 -2.14 2.44
N PRO A 89 -13.04 -1.74 1.28
CA PRO A 89 -14.28 -0.98 1.27
C PRO A 89 -15.41 -1.77 1.94
N LEU A 90 -16.24 -1.09 2.73
CA LEU A 90 -17.46 -1.69 3.28
C LEU A 90 -18.42 -2.04 2.13
N PRO A 91 -19.14 -3.17 2.22
CA PRO A 91 -20.13 -3.57 1.22
C PRO A 91 -21.35 -2.63 1.15
#